data_AF-T0ZA61-F1
#
_entry.id   AF-T0ZA61-F1
#
_cell.length_a   1.000
_cell.length_b   1.000
_cell.length_c   1.000
_cell.angle_alpha   90.00
_cell.angle_beta   90.00
_cell.angle_gamma   90.00
#
_symmetry.space_group_name_H-M   'P 1'
#
loop_
_entity.id
_entity.type
_entity.pdbx_description
1 polymer ?
#
loop_
_entity_poly.entity_id
_entity_poly.type
_entity_poly.pdbx_seq_one_letter_code
_entity_poly.pdbx_strand_id
1 'polypeptide(L)'
;KIRERINYWKEKDSVKINLRIIDLPEDIKFEIRNIRSPEVGKLISVTGIIRKNTEVLPRILNACFECSVCGHRFYISQGKGRVEEPTRCPSEKCGIEKGKARFKLITSDSVFVDTQKIEIQENPENLGGGAQPLRMAAILEDDISGKLFPGDRVTLDGILMADQKMNAGTPLTEFS
;
A
#
# COMPACT_ATOMS: atom_id res chain seq x y z
N LYS A 1 31.60 -4.37 -1.29
CA LYS A 1 31.15 -3.58 -2.46
C LYS A 1 30.07 -4.36 -3.20
N ILE A 2 28.87 -4.48 -2.63
CA ILE A 2 27.73 -5.17 -3.25
C ILE A 2 26.57 -4.18 -3.18
N ARG A 3 26.45 -3.35 -4.22
CA ARG A 3 25.31 -2.46 -4.48
C ARG A 3 25.08 -2.44 -5.98
N GLU A 4 24.89 -3.62 -6.54
CA GLU A 4 24.29 -3.73 -7.87
C GLU A 4 22.79 -3.50 -7.68
N ARG A 5 22.37 -2.28 -8.00
CA ARG A 5 20.96 -1.91 -8.18
C ARG A 5 20.40 -2.79 -9.29
N ILE A 6 19.70 -3.85 -8.91
CA ILE A 6 18.98 -4.66 -9.87
C ILE A 6 17.80 -3.83 -10.40
N ASN A 7 17.96 -3.28 -11.60
CA ASN A 7 16.91 -2.56 -12.33
C ASN A 7 15.97 -3.59 -12.94
N TYR A 8 15.00 -4.09 -12.18
CA TYR A 8 14.09 -5.18 -12.56
C TYR A 8 12.90 -4.80 -13.47
N TRP A 9 12.74 -3.54 -13.88
CA TRP A 9 11.42 -3.07 -14.36
C TRP A 9 11.25 -3.04 -15.88
N LYS A 10 12.18 -3.62 -16.65
CA LYS A 10 12.20 -3.54 -18.11
C LYS A 10 12.13 -4.89 -18.83
N GLU A 11 11.43 -5.87 -18.26
CA GLU A 11 11.06 -7.09 -18.99
C GLU A 11 9.54 -7.20 -19.12
N LYS A 12 9.10 -6.95 -20.35
CA LYS A 12 7.70 -6.98 -20.83
C LYS A 12 7.08 -8.38 -20.77
N ASP A 13 7.88 -9.40 -20.41
CA ASP A 13 7.52 -10.82 -20.34
C ASP A 13 7.80 -11.42 -18.95
N SER A 14 7.94 -10.60 -17.91
CA SER A 14 8.14 -11.10 -16.54
C SER A 14 6.86 -11.78 -16.03
N VAL A 15 6.99 -13.04 -15.59
CA VAL A 15 5.88 -13.79 -14.99
C VAL A 15 5.51 -13.12 -13.68
N LYS A 16 4.26 -12.69 -13.58
CA LYS A 16 3.70 -12.14 -12.36
C LYS A 16 3.45 -13.26 -11.35
N ILE A 17 4.13 -13.22 -10.21
CA ILE A 17 4.00 -14.21 -9.14
C ILE A 17 3.47 -13.52 -7.89
N ASN A 18 2.28 -13.96 -7.45
CA ASN A 18 1.68 -13.50 -6.20
C ASN A 18 1.90 -14.56 -5.11
N LEU A 19 2.79 -14.28 -4.16
CA LEU A 19 3.02 -15.13 -3.01
C LEU A 19 2.05 -14.78 -1.87
N ARG A 20 1.49 -15.81 -1.23
CA ARG A 20 0.59 -15.67 -0.08
C ARG A 20 1.01 -16.62 1.01
N ILE A 21 1.02 -16.12 2.23
CA ILE A 21 1.14 -16.94 3.43
C ILE A 21 -0.27 -17.13 3.95
N ILE A 22 -0.64 -18.38 4.22
CA ILE A 22 -1.93 -18.77 4.77
C ILE A 22 -1.69 -19.62 6.02
N ASP A 23 -2.74 -19.85 6.79
CA ASP A 23 -2.69 -20.67 8.01
C ASP A 23 -1.65 -20.15 9.02
N LEU A 24 -1.79 -18.86 9.33
CA LEU A 24 -0.90 -18.17 10.24
C LEU A 24 -1.02 -18.69 11.69
N PRO A 25 0.10 -18.73 12.45
CA PRO A 25 0.11 -19.11 13.86
C PRO A 25 -0.87 -18.32 14.73
N GLU A 26 -1.32 -18.93 15.84
CA GLU A 26 -2.34 -18.35 16.72
C GLU A 26 -1.88 -17.07 17.42
N ASP A 27 -0.59 -16.92 17.70
CA ASP A 27 0.00 -15.76 18.39
C ASP A 27 0.00 -14.48 17.55
N ILE A 28 -0.29 -14.59 16.25
CA ILE A 28 -0.46 -13.44 15.36
C ILE A 28 -1.91 -13.23 14.90
N LYS A 29 -2.87 -13.97 15.48
CA LYS A 29 -4.30 -13.76 15.27
C LYS A 29 -4.85 -12.79 16.30
N PHE A 30 -5.55 -11.76 15.83
CA PHE A 30 -6.10 -10.71 16.68
C PHE A 30 -7.57 -10.45 16.35
N GLU A 31 -8.37 -10.22 17.39
CA GLU A 31 -9.62 -9.48 17.24
C GLU A 31 -9.32 -8.01 16.98
N ILE A 32 -10.16 -7.33 16.20
CA ILE A 32 -9.98 -5.90 15.87
C ILE A 32 -9.78 -5.06 17.15
N ARG A 33 -10.55 -5.34 18.21
CA ARG A 33 -10.44 -4.65 19.50
C ARG A 33 -9.14 -4.89 20.26
N ASN A 34 -8.41 -5.96 19.98
CA ASN A 34 -7.24 -6.36 20.74
C ASN A 34 -5.92 -5.88 20.10
N ILE A 35 -5.98 -5.29 18.91
CA ILE A 35 -4.81 -4.73 18.22
C ILE A 35 -4.27 -3.50 18.97
N ARG A 36 -2.96 -3.45 19.22
CA ARG A 36 -2.29 -2.35 19.94
C ARG A 36 -1.08 -1.84 19.15
N SER A 37 -0.38 -0.86 19.72
CA SER A 37 0.80 -0.26 19.09
C SER A 37 1.98 -1.22 18.88
N PRO A 38 2.23 -2.27 19.71
CA PRO A 38 3.31 -3.21 19.46
C PRO A 38 3.15 -4.03 18.17
N GLU A 39 1.94 -4.11 17.62
CA GLU A 39 1.64 -4.86 16.38
C GLU A 39 1.91 -4.04 15.11
N VAL A 40 2.12 -2.72 15.23
CA VAL A 40 2.35 -1.84 14.07
C VAL A 40 3.61 -2.28 13.32
N GLY A 41 3.48 -2.42 12.00
CA GLY A 41 4.54 -2.87 11.11
C GLY A 41 4.76 -4.39 11.10
N LYS A 42 3.96 -5.17 11.85
CA LYS A 42 4.04 -6.64 11.89
C LYS A 42 2.95 -7.27 11.02
N LEU A 43 3.21 -8.50 10.58
CA LEU A 43 2.20 -9.37 9.99
C LEU A 43 1.21 -9.80 11.09
N ILE A 44 -0.07 -9.57 10.84
CA ILE A 44 -1.17 -9.99 11.72
C ILE A 44 -2.26 -10.67 10.89
N SER A 45 -3.12 -11.43 11.57
CA SER A 45 -4.31 -12.05 11.02
C SER A 45 -5.55 -11.55 11.77
N VAL A 46 -6.57 -11.10 11.06
CA VAL A 46 -7.79 -10.52 11.64
C VAL A 46 -9.02 -11.10 10.97
N THR A 47 -9.96 -11.63 11.76
CA THR A 47 -11.22 -12.19 11.25
C THR A 47 -12.38 -11.21 11.45
N GLY A 48 -13.26 -11.10 10.46
CA GLY A 48 -14.44 -10.26 10.54
C GLY A 48 -15.36 -10.38 9.32
N ILE A 49 -16.30 -9.45 9.22
CA ILE A 49 -17.27 -9.36 8.12
C ILE A 49 -16.97 -8.11 7.30
N ILE A 50 -16.94 -8.23 5.97
CA ILE A 50 -16.86 -7.08 5.08
C ILE A 50 -18.12 -6.22 5.25
N ARG A 51 -17.92 -4.94 5.57
CA ARG A 51 -19.01 -3.97 5.72
C ARG A 51 -19.16 -3.10 4.48
N LYS A 52 -18.04 -2.67 3.92
CA LYS A 52 -17.98 -1.79 2.75
C LYS A 52 -16.74 -2.11 1.91
N ASN A 53 -16.88 -1.92 0.61
CA ASN A 53 -15.77 -1.90 -0.34
C ASN A 53 -15.88 -0.63 -1.21
N THR A 54 -14.73 -0.16 -1.68
CA THR A 54 -14.65 0.91 -2.70
C THR A 54 -14.59 0.30 -4.09
N GLU A 55 -14.70 1.13 -5.13
CA GLU A 55 -14.34 0.70 -6.48
C GLU A 55 -12.84 0.36 -6.56
N VAL A 56 -12.48 -0.46 -7.55
CA VAL A 56 -11.08 -0.78 -7.83
C VAL A 56 -10.48 0.37 -8.63
N LEU A 57 -9.39 0.96 -8.15
CA LEU A 57 -8.70 2.08 -8.78
C LEU A 57 -7.25 1.71 -9.11
N PRO A 58 -6.68 2.22 -10.22
CA PRO A 58 -5.26 2.04 -10.50
C PRO A 58 -4.42 2.99 -9.62
N ARG A 59 -3.42 2.44 -8.93
CA ARG A 59 -2.41 3.18 -8.16
C ARG A 59 -1.05 3.04 -8.84
N ILE A 60 -0.27 4.12 -8.93
CA ILE A 60 1.11 4.04 -9.43
C ILE A 60 1.93 3.21 -8.43
N LEU A 61 2.54 2.14 -8.92
CA LEU A 61 3.50 1.31 -8.20
C LEU A 61 4.93 1.78 -8.47
N ASN A 62 5.25 2.04 -9.74
CA ASN A 62 6.53 2.64 -10.15
C ASN A 62 6.27 3.82 -11.09
N ALA A 63 6.65 5.02 -10.64
CA ALA A 63 6.52 6.24 -11.44
C ALA A 63 7.72 6.36 -12.38
N CYS A 64 7.45 6.51 -13.69
CA CYS A 64 8.47 6.85 -14.67
C CYS A 64 8.64 8.36 -14.74
N PHE A 65 9.84 8.86 -14.48
CA PHE A 65 10.19 10.28 -14.62
C PHE A 65 11.17 10.50 -15.76
N GLU A 66 10.97 11.58 -16.50
CA GLU A 66 11.87 12.06 -17.55
C GLU A 66 12.55 13.37 -17.11
N CYS A 67 13.87 13.41 -17.17
CA CYS A 67 14.63 14.64 -16.91
C CYS A 67 14.48 15.61 -18.08
N SER A 68 13.98 16.82 -17.82
CA SER A 68 13.82 17.86 -18.84
C SER A 68 15.12 18.35 -19.49
N VAL A 69 16.28 18.08 -18.88
CA VAL A 69 17.59 18.56 -19.37
C VAL A 69 18.29 17.53 -20.25
N CYS A 70 18.32 16.25 -19.84
CA CYS A 70 19.05 15.21 -20.58
C CYS A 70 18.14 14.17 -21.24
N GLY A 71 16.83 14.23 -21.04
CA GLY A 71 15.86 13.24 -21.54
C GLY A 71 15.95 11.86 -20.90
N HIS A 72 16.83 11.65 -19.91
CA HIS A 72 16.97 10.36 -19.25
C HIS A 72 15.69 9.99 -18.49
N ARG A 73 15.13 8.82 -18.81
CA ARG A 73 13.98 8.21 -18.13
C ARG A 73 14.43 7.24 -17.06
N PHE A 74 13.82 7.32 -15.89
CA PHE A 74 14.11 6.46 -14.75
C PHE A 74 12.88 6.27 -13.86
N TYR A 75 12.90 5.23 -13.03
CA TYR A 75 11.75 4.82 -12.23
C TYR A 75 11.99 5.04 -10.75
N ILE A 76 10.94 5.43 -10.04
CA ILE A 76 10.92 5.52 -8.57
C ILE A 76 9.73 4.71 -8.06
N SER A 77 10.02 3.75 -7.19
CA SER A 77 9.00 2.99 -6.46
C SER A 77 8.17 3.93 -5.62
N GLN A 78 6.85 3.82 -5.72
CA GLN A 78 5.92 4.70 -5.06
C GLN A 78 5.27 3.99 -3.87
N GLY A 79 5.29 4.67 -2.72
CA GLY A 79 4.47 4.30 -1.58
C GLY A 79 2.99 4.64 -1.76
N LYS A 80 2.24 4.59 -0.67
CA LYS A 80 0.86 5.06 -0.61
C LYS A 80 0.83 6.58 -0.38
N GLY A 81 -0.20 7.25 -0.89
CA GLY A 81 -0.40 8.68 -0.69
C GLY A 81 0.15 9.53 -1.83
N ARG A 82 0.98 10.53 -1.51
CA ARG A 82 1.50 11.50 -2.49
C ARG A 82 2.60 10.88 -3.34
N VAL A 83 2.67 11.30 -4.61
CA VAL A 83 3.76 10.91 -5.51
C VAL A 83 5.09 11.42 -4.96
N GLU A 84 6.02 10.49 -4.77
CA GLU A 84 7.40 10.79 -4.42
C GLU A 84 8.16 11.23 -5.67
N GLU A 85 8.51 12.52 -5.71
CA GLU A 85 9.25 13.11 -6.81
C GLU A 85 10.77 12.93 -6.63
N PRO A 86 11.53 12.73 -7.72
CA PRO A 86 12.98 12.64 -7.67
C PRO A 86 13.64 13.90 -7.11
N THR A 87 14.66 13.71 -6.27
CA THR A 87 15.51 14.81 -5.77
C THR A 87 16.60 15.22 -6.77
N ARG A 88 17.04 14.29 -7.63
CA ARG A 88 18.03 14.51 -8.68
C ARG A 88 17.92 13.51 -9.83
N CYS A 89 18.49 13.86 -10.98
CA CYS A 89 18.64 12.93 -12.10
C CYS A 89 19.69 11.85 -11.76
N PRO A 90 19.37 10.55 -11.90
CA PRO A 90 20.32 9.48 -11.61
C PRO A 90 21.35 9.24 -12.72
N SER A 91 21.20 9.88 -13.88
CA SER A 91 22.19 9.77 -14.96
C SER A 91 23.52 10.38 -14.54
N GLU A 92 24.60 9.59 -14.63
CA GLU A 92 25.96 10.00 -14.26
C GLU A 92 26.44 11.24 -15.02
N LYS A 93 26.00 11.40 -16.27
CA LYS A 93 26.36 12.54 -17.12
C LYS A 93 25.56 13.81 -16.82
N CYS A 94 24.47 13.72 -16.06
CA CYS A 94 23.57 14.84 -15.80
C CYS A 94 23.60 15.26 -14.33
N GLY A 95 23.25 14.36 -13.42
CA GLY A 95 23.27 14.61 -11.97
C GLY A 95 22.43 15.80 -11.48
N ILE A 96 21.61 16.42 -12.35
CA ILE A 96 20.96 17.70 -12.04
C ILE A 96 19.95 17.55 -10.91
N GLU A 97 19.95 18.51 -10.00
CA GLU A 97 19.05 18.56 -8.84
C GLU A 97 17.67 19.10 -9.23
N LYS A 98 16.63 18.67 -8.52
CA LYS A 98 15.23 19.10 -8.72
C LYS A 98 15.05 20.62 -8.66
N GLY A 99 15.84 21.33 -7.85
CA GLY A 99 15.79 22.80 -7.78
C GLY A 99 16.27 23.50 -9.05
N LYS A 100 16.97 22.79 -9.94
CA LYS A 100 17.60 23.32 -11.16
C LYS A 100 16.97 22.77 -12.45
N ALA A 101 16.16 21.72 -12.36
CA ALA A 101 15.47 21.12 -13.50
C ALA A 101 14.14 20.49 -13.09
N ARG A 102 13.20 20.44 -14.04
CA ARG A 102 11.94 19.74 -13.85
C ARG A 102 12.08 18.26 -14.19
N PHE A 103 11.39 17.42 -13.43
CA PHE A 103 11.20 16.00 -13.74
C PHE A 103 9.74 15.79 -14.13
N LYS A 104 9.52 15.35 -15.36
CA LYS A 104 8.17 15.13 -15.88
C LYS A 104 7.74 13.70 -15.56
N LEU A 105 6.60 13.54 -14.91
CA LEU A 105 5.97 12.22 -14.75
C LEU A 105 5.42 11.76 -16.11
N ILE A 106 5.87 10.59 -16.56
CA ILE A 106 5.42 9.94 -17.79
C ILE A 106 4.45 8.82 -17.39
N THR A 107 3.17 9.15 -17.35
CA THR A 107 2.11 8.21 -16.92
C THR A 107 2.00 6.99 -17.82
N SER A 108 2.17 7.15 -19.15
CA SER A 108 2.14 6.05 -20.12
C SER A 108 3.19 4.97 -19.88
N ASP A 109 4.32 5.37 -19.29
CA ASP A 109 5.46 4.49 -19.05
C ASP A 109 5.51 4.04 -17.58
N SER A 110 4.59 4.51 -16.74
CA SER A 110 4.53 4.14 -15.32
C SER A 110 3.86 2.79 -15.14
N VAL A 111 4.24 2.08 -14.07
CA VAL A 111 3.64 0.80 -13.70
C VAL A 111 2.54 1.05 -12.68
N PHE A 112 1.36 0.48 -12.92
CA PHE A 112 0.21 0.58 -12.05
C PHE A 112 -0.13 -0.77 -11.41
N VAL A 113 -0.78 -0.70 -10.25
CA VAL A 113 -1.37 -1.84 -9.56
C VAL A 113 -2.81 -1.48 -9.19
N ASP A 114 -3.72 -2.44 -9.37
CA ASP A 114 -5.09 -2.28 -8.90
C ASP A 114 -5.09 -2.17 -7.37
N THR A 115 -5.88 -1.25 -6.83
CA THR A 115 -6.03 -1.08 -5.38
C THR A 115 -7.50 -0.93 -5.03
N GLN A 116 -7.89 -1.49 -3.89
CA GLN A 116 -9.24 -1.38 -3.37
C GLN A 116 -9.18 -1.24 -1.85
N LYS A 117 -9.86 -0.23 -1.31
CA LYS A 117 -10.08 -0.09 0.13
C LYS A 117 -11.34 -0.84 0.55
N ILE A 118 -11.22 -1.62 1.62
CA ILE A 118 -12.35 -2.29 2.28
C ILE A 118 -12.44 -1.88 3.75
N GLU A 119 -13.62 -2.01 4.34
CA GLU A 119 -13.85 -1.87 5.78
C GLU A 119 -14.39 -3.20 6.30
N ILE A 120 -13.69 -3.79 7.27
CA ILE A 120 -14.12 -4.98 8.00
C ILE A 120 -14.68 -4.60 9.36
N GLN A 121 -15.58 -5.44 9.88
CA GLN A 121 -16.19 -5.28 11.20
C GLN A 121 -16.04 -6.58 12.00
N GLU A 122 -15.94 -6.46 13.33
CA GLU A 122 -16.00 -7.59 14.25
C GLU A 122 -17.28 -8.40 14.03
N ASN A 123 -17.16 -9.73 14.20
CA ASN A 123 -18.31 -10.64 14.18
C ASN A 123 -19.20 -10.33 15.39
N PRO A 124 -20.48 -9.92 15.19
CA PRO A 124 -21.37 -9.58 16.29
C PRO A 124 -21.60 -10.75 17.27
N GLU A 125 -21.51 -11.98 16.76
CA GLU A 125 -21.67 -13.23 17.52
C GLU A 125 -20.61 -13.38 18.63
N ASN A 126 -19.43 -12.79 18.45
CA ASN A 126 -18.32 -12.87 19.42
C ASN A 126 -18.38 -11.75 20.48
N LEU A 127 -19.35 -10.84 20.38
CA LEU A 127 -19.42 -9.67 21.25
C LEU A 127 -20.29 -9.94 22.48
N GLY A 128 -19.82 -9.48 23.64
CA GLY A 128 -20.64 -9.44 24.86
C GLY A 128 -21.87 -8.56 24.68
N GLY A 129 -22.96 -8.90 25.37
CA GLY A 129 -24.26 -8.24 25.24
C GLY A 129 -24.17 -6.71 25.35
N GLY A 130 -24.50 -6.01 24.25
CA GLY A 130 -24.50 -4.55 24.16
C GLY A 130 -23.20 -3.91 23.68
N ALA A 131 -22.12 -4.67 23.46
CA ALA A 131 -20.89 -4.11 22.91
C ALA A 131 -21.07 -3.71 21.44
N GLN A 132 -20.64 -2.49 21.10
CA GLN A 132 -20.64 -2.04 19.71
C GLN A 132 -19.47 -2.70 18.95
N PRO A 133 -19.72 -3.29 17.77
CA PRO A 133 -18.65 -3.84 16.93
C PRO A 133 -17.67 -2.77 16.47
N LEU A 134 -16.38 -3.05 16.61
CA LEU A 134 -15.33 -2.20 16.05
C LEU A 134 -15.08 -2.52 14.58
N ARG A 135 -14.42 -1.58 13.90
CA ARG A 135 -14.16 -1.60 12.46
C ARG A 135 -12.71 -1.30 12.18
N MET A 136 -12.21 -1.87 11.10
CA MET A 136 -10.87 -1.63 10.59
C MET A 136 -10.90 -1.52 9.07
N ALA A 137 -10.08 -0.63 8.52
CA ALA A 137 -9.90 -0.55 7.08
C ALA A 137 -8.72 -1.43 6.64
N ALA A 138 -8.84 -2.03 5.47
CA ALA A 138 -7.73 -2.71 4.80
C ALA A 138 -7.62 -2.24 3.35
N ILE A 139 -6.41 -2.33 2.80
CA ILE A 139 -6.12 -2.02 1.41
C ILE A 139 -5.70 -3.33 0.75
N LEU A 140 -6.50 -3.77 -0.21
CA LEU A 140 -6.20 -4.89 -1.08
C LEU A 140 -5.51 -4.35 -2.34
N GLU A 141 -4.53 -5.08 -2.84
CA GLU A 141 -3.85 -4.73 -4.08
C GLU A 141 -3.86 -5.93 -5.02
N ASP A 142 -3.78 -5.65 -6.32
CA ASP A 142 -3.57 -6.65 -7.36
C ASP A 142 -4.76 -7.62 -7.51
N ASP A 143 -4.48 -8.92 -7.65
CA ASP A 143 -5.43 -9.96 -7.99
C ASP A 143 -6.44 -10.28 -6.90
N ILE A 144 -6.33 -9.69 -5.70
CA ILE A 144 -7.36 -9.79 -4.65
C ILE A 144 -8.34 -8.61 -4.67
N SER A 145 -8.03 -7.53 -5.39
CA SER A 145 -8.95 -6.42 -5.56
C SER A 145 -10.18 -6.85 -6.36
N GLY A 146 -11.36 -6.36 -5.96
CA GLY A 146 -12.63 -6.64 -6.62
C GLY A 146 -13.25 -8.01 -6.30
N LYS A 147 -12.65 -8.79 -5.39
CA LYS A 147 -13.13 -10.16 -5.05
C LYS A 147 -14.01 -10.26 -3.81
N LEU A 148 -14.08 -9.21 -2.98
CA LEU A 148 -14.80 -9.23 -1.71
C LEU A 148 -15.99 -8.28 -1.73
N PHE A 149 -17.10 -8.72 -1.14
CA PHE A 149 -18.39 -8.02 -1.13
C PHE A 149 -18.93 -7.85 0.30
N PRO A 150 -19.77 -6.82 0.55
CA PRO A 150 -20.43 -6.65 1.84
C PRO A 150 -21.20 -7.91 2.28
N GLY A 151 -20.98 -8.33 3.52
CA GLY A 151 -21.55 -9.55 4.10
C GLY A 151 -20.60 -10.74 4.11
N ASP A 152 -19.53 -10.73 3.31
CA ASP A 152 -18.54 -11.81 3.29
C ASP A 152 -17.82 -11.91 4.65
N ARG A 153 -17.73 -13.14 5.18
CA ARG A 153 -16.88 -13.45 6.34
C ARG A 153 -15.48 -13.76 5.85
N VAL A 154 -14.49 -13.04 6.37
CA VAL A 154 -13.11 -13.12 5.90
C VAL A 154 -12.12 -13.18 7.05
N THR A 155 -10.97 -13.79 6.78
CA THR A 155 -9.75 -13.63 7.55
C THR A 155 -8.76 -12.86 6.69
N LEU A 156 -8.31 -11.70 7.17
CA LEU A 156 -7.35 -10.85 6.50
C LEU A 156 -5.98 -11.05 7.13
N ASP A 157 -5.04 -11.52 6.32
CA ASP A 157 -3.64 -11.65 6.67
C ASP A 157 -2.86 -10.51 6.00
N GLY A 158 -2.20 -9.68 6.80
CA GLY A 158 -1.53 -8.49 6.28
C GLY A 158 -0.67 -7.75 7.29
N ILE A 159 0.09 -6.77 6.79
CA ILE A 159 0.92 -5.92 7.65
C ILE A 159 0.07 -4.80 8.23
N LEU A 160 0.03 -4.69 9.56
CA LEU A 160 -0.66 -3.60 10.23
C LEU A 160 0.09 -2.28 9.95
N MET A 161 -0.59 -1.33 9.31
CA MET A 161 -0.06 0.00 9.05
C MET A 161 -0.77 1.03 9.93
N ALA A 162 -0.02 1.98 10.45
CA ALA A 162 -0.54 3.16 11.12
C ALA A 162 -0.67 4.30 10.10
N ASP A 163 -1.85 4.90 9.98
CA ASP A 163 -2.11 6.04 9.10
C ASP A 163 -2.09 7.34 9.89
N GLN A 164 -1.23 8.29 9.51
CA GLN A 164 -1.06 9.53 10.25
C GLN A 164 -2.29 10.43 10.09
N LYS A 165 -2.90 10.83 11.20
CA LYS A 165 -4.01 11.77 11.13
C LYS A 165 -3.51 13.16 10.75
N MET A 166 -4.30 13.84 9.95
CA MET A 166 -4.02 15.21 9.50
C MET A 166 -5.16 16.11 9.99
N ASN A 167 -4.81 17.29 10.52
CA ASN A 167 -5.78 18.33 10.86
C ASN A 167 -5.43 19.61 10.09
N ALA A 168 -6.31 20.03 9.17
CA ALA A 168 -6.09 21.21 8.33
C ALA A 168 -4.71 21.25 7.63
N GLY A 169 -4.19 20.08 7.22
CA GLY A 169 -2.88 19.95 6.59
C GLY A 169 -1.69 19.79 7.54
N THR A 170 -1.90 19.91 8.85
CA THR A 170 -0.89 19.66 9.88
C THR A 170 -0.91 18.19 10.30
N PRO A 171 0.24 17.50 10.28
CA PRO A 171 0.32 16.13 10.79
C PRO A 171 0.11 16.10 12.32
N LEU A 172 -0.71 15.15 12.77
CA LEU A 172 -0.95 14.89 14.19
C LEU A 172 -0.04 13.79 14.73
N THR A 173 0.06 13.73 16.06
CA THR A 173 0.76 12.67 16.79
C THR A 173 -0.08 11.40 16.92
N GLU A 174 -1.40 11.50 16.74
CA GLU A 174 -2.31 10.36 16.69
C GLU A 174 -2.34 9.71 15.31
N PHE A 175 -2.36 8.38 15.32
CA PHE A 175 -2.51 7.55 14.14
C PHE A 175 -3.85 6.80 14.20
N SER A 176 -4.34 6.39 13.03
CA SER A 176 -5.46 5.45 12.87
C SER A 176 -5.00 4.10 12.34
#